data_AF-A0A087G2Q9-F1
#
_entry.id   AF-A0A087G2Q9-F1
#
_cell.length_a   1.000
_cell.length_b   1.000
_cell.length_c   1.000
_cell.angle_alpha   90.00
_cell.angle_beta   90.00
_cell.angle_gamma   90.00
#
_symmetry.space_group_name_H-M   'P 1'
#
loop_
_entity.id
_entity.type
_entity.pdbx_description
1 polymer ?
#
loop_
_entity_poly.entity_id
_entity_poly.type
_entity_poly.pdbx_seq_one_letter_code
_entity_poly.pdbx_strand_id
1 'polypeptide(L)'
;LQIAVPTRNGIGEYQKIRDQCHGLVGRINGRFGSISAVPIIHLDCSIDFNQLCALYAITDVLLVTSLRDGMNLVSSEFIACQREEKGVLILSEFAGAGQSLGAGALLVNPWNIKEVSTAIGEALNMPPQEKERKHKINFQYVKSHSTQQWADDFMNKLNEITTNAELGISKVPHELPEQDVIQQYSKSNNGLIIL
;
A
#
# COMPACT_ATOMS: atom_id res chain seq x y z
N LEU A 1 -13.21 -11.70 -10.81
CA LEU A 1 -12.01 -12.14 -11.57
C LEU A 1 -10.81 -12.03 -10.64
N GLN A 2 -9.96 -13.06 -10.59
CA GLN A 2 -8.67 -13.04 -9.91
C GLN A 2 -7.60 -13.41 -10.93
N ILE A 3 -6.56 -12.60 -11.02
CA ILE A 3 -5.39 -12.86 -11.88
C ILE A 3 -4.21 -13.07 -10.94
N ALA A 4 -3.58 -14.23 -11.05
CA ALA A 4 -2.43 -14.63 -10.25
C ALA A 4 -1.24 -14.83 -11.19
N VAL A 5 -0.27 -13.92 -11.14
CA VAL A 5 0.97 -14.10 -11.91
C VAL A 5 1.80 -15.20 -11.25
N PRO A 6 2.16 -16.28 -11.96
CA PRO A 6 2.97 -17.34 -11.38
C PRO A 6 4.34 -16.81 -10.93
N THR A 7 4.62 -16.88 -9.63
CA THR A 7 5.89 -16.44 -9.06
C THR A 7 6.46 -17.53 -8.17
N ARG A 8 7.80 -17.62 -8.12
CA ARG A 8 8.53 -18.49 -7.16
C ARG A 8 8.07 -19.96 -7.19
N ASN A 9 7.76 -20.47 -8.38
CA ASN A 9 7.21 -21.82 -8.60
C ASN A 9 8.07 -22.97 -8.05
N GLY A 10 9.36 -22.75 -7.78
CA GLY A 10 10.24 -23.76 -7.19
C GLY A 10 10.14 -23.89 -5.67
N ILE A 11 9.38 -23.03 -4.99
CA ILE A 11 9.26 -23.00 -3.53
C ILE A 11 7.98 -23.73 -3.12
N GLY A 12 8.12 -24.79 -2.31
CA GLY A 12 7.01 -25.66 -1.94
C GLY A 12 5.88 -24.96 -1.19
N GLU A 13 6.18 -23.93 -0.39
CA GLU A 13 5.20 -23.13 0.34
C GLU A 13 4.27 -22.37 -0.62
N TYR A 14 4.80 -21.81 -1.71
CA TYR A 14 4.00 -21.10 -2.72
C TYR A 14 3.09 -22.05 -3.49
N GLN A 15 3.56 -23.27 -3.76
CA GLN A 15 2.74 -24.32 -4.38
C GLN A 15 1.57 -24.70 -3.47
N LYS A 16 1.82 -24.91 -2.17
CA LYS A 16 0.76 -25.23 -1.19
C LYS A 16 -0.30 -24.15 -1.12
N ILE A 17 0.10 -22.87 -1.10
CA ILE A 17 -0.84 -21.73 -1.09
C ILE A 17 -1.67 -21.72 -2.36
N ARG A 18 -1.03 -21.90 -3.53
CA ARG A 18 -1.75 -21.97 -4.82
C ARG A 18 -2.78 -23.11 -4.83
N ASP A 19 -2.39 -24.29 -4.37
CA ASP A 19 -3.28 -25.46 -4.35
C ASP A 19 -4.47 -25.24 -3.39
N GLN A 20 -4.22 -24.61 -2.24
CA GLN A 20 -5.29 -24.18 -1.32
C GLN A 20 -6.23 -23.17 -1.98
N CYS A 21 -5.69 -22.16 -2.67
CA CYS A 21 -6.49 -21.19 -3.43
C CYS A 21 -7.34 -21.87 -4.50
N HIS A 22 -6.78 -22.78 -5.29
CA HIS A 22 -7.52 -23.53 -6.31
C HIS A 22 -8.65 -24.38 -5.70
N GLY A 23 -8.38 -25.06 -4.58
CA GLY A 23 -9.39 -25.81 -3.85
C GLY A 23 -10.53 -24.92 -3.35
N LEU A 24 -10.22 -23.73 -2.85
CA LEU A 24 -11.23 -22.75 -2.41
C LEU A 24 -12.08 -22.24 -3.58
N VAL A 25 -11.44 -21.85 -4.69
CA VAL A 25 -12.13 -21.41 -5.92
C VAL A 25 -13.05 -22.51 -6.43
N GLY A 26 -12.55 -23.74 -6.54
CA GLY A 26 -13.34 -24.89 -6.98
C GLY A 26 -14.54 -25.16 -6.07
N ARG A 27 -14.36 -25.09 -4.75
CA ARG A 27 -15.46 -25.26 -3.78
C ARG A 27 -16.52 -24.17 -3.88
N ILE A 28 -16.11 -22.90 -4.06
CA ILE A 28 -17.06 -21.78 -4.20
C ILE A 28 -17.81 -21.89 -5.52
N ASN A 29 -17.11 -22.11 -6.62
CA ASN A 29 -17.73 -22.28 -7.93
C ASN A 29 -18.64 -23.50 -7.99
N GLY A 30 -18.29 -24.61 -7.35
CA GLY A 30 -19.15 -25.79 -7.26
C GLY A 30 -20.42 -25.57 -6.44
N ARG A 31 -20.38 -24.66 -5.45
CA ARG A 31 -21.52 -24.34 -4.59
C ARG A 31 -22.45 -23.29 -5.19
N PHE A 32 -21.90 -22.27 -5.84
CA PHE A 32 -22.65 -21.08 -6.28
C PHE A 32 -22.69 -20.90 -7.80
N GLY A 33 -21.91 -21.68 -8.54
CA GLY A 33 -21.92 -21.66 -10.00
C GLY A 33 -23.08 -22.45 -10.60
N SER A 34 -23.32 -22.20 -11.87
CA SER A 34 -24.29 -22.90 -12.70
C SER A 34 -23.67 -23.22 -14.06
N ILE A 35 -24.43 -23.89 -14.93
CA ILE A 35 -23.98 -24.19 -16.31
C ILE A 35 -23.67 -22.90 -17.08
N SER A 36 -24.37 -21.81 -16.76
CA SER A 36 -24.25 -20.53 -17.48
C SER A 36 -23.41 -19.48 -16.76
N ALA A 37 -22.99 -19.70 -15.52
CA ALA A 37 -22.29 -18.69 -14.73
C ALA A 37 -21.26 -19.29 -13.76
N VAL A 38 -20.06 -18.69 -13.76
CA VAL A 38 -18.96 -19.05 -12.86
C VAL A 38 -18.65 -17.84 -11.95
N PRO A 39 -18.91 -17.91 -10.64
CA PRO A 39 -18.75 -16.78 -9.72
C PRO A 39 -17.30 -16.27 -9.62
N ILE A 40 -16.32 -17.16 -9.62
CA ILE A 40 -14.90 -16.82 -9.52
C ILE A 40 -14.16 -17.36 -10.75
N ILE A 41 -13.75 -16.45 -11.61
CA ILE A 41 -12.77 -16.73 -12.67
C ILE A 41 -11.39 -16.50 -12.08
N HIS A 42 -10.56 -17.54 -11.98
CA HIS A 42 -9.18 -17.48 -11.49
C HIS A 42 -8.22 -17.84 -12.63
N LEU A 43 -7.28 -16.95 -12.94
CA LEU A 43 -6.34 -17.10 -14.06
C LEU A 43 -4.90 -17.10 -13.55
N ASP A 44 -4.17 -18.19 -13.79
CA ASP A 44 -2.73 -18.30 -13.51
C ASP A 44 -1.91 -17.88 -14.74
N CYS A 45 -1.96 -16.59 -15.07
CA CYS A 45 -1.24 -16.07 -16.22
C CYS A 45 -0.75 -14.64 -16.00
N SER A 46 0.21 -14.25 -16.83
CA SER A 46 0.55 -12.86 -17.04
C SER A 46 -0.40 -12.26 -18.08
N ILE A 47 -0.80 -11.02 -17.86
CA ILE A 47 -1.64 -10.25 -18.78
C ILE A 47 -0.84 -9.05 -19.26
N ASP A 48 -0.96 -8.72 -20.54
CA ASP A 48 -0.28 -7.56 -21.10
C ASP A 48 -0.75 -6.27 -20.46
N PHE A 49 0.14 -5.29 -20.35
CA PHE A 49 -0.15 -4.02 -19.66
C PHE A 49 -1.43 -3.34 -20.16
N ASN A 50 -1.62 -3.22 -21.48
CA ASN A 50 -2.81 -2.57 -22.04
C ASN A 50 -4.11 -3.35 -21.74
N GLN A 51 -4.04 -4.68 -21.71
CA GLN A 51 -5.18 -5.51 -21.36
C GLN A 51 -5.51 -5.38 -19.86
N LEU A 52 -4.49 -5.30 -19.00
CA LEU A 52 -4.68 -5.06 -17.58
C LEU A 52 -5.29 -3.68 -17.32
N CYS A 53 -4.83 -2.64 -18.02
CA CYS A 53 -5.46 -1.31 -17.96
C CYS A 53 -6.91 -1.32 -18.42
N ALA A 54 -7.24 -2.06 -19.48
CA ALA A 54 -8.62 -2.22 -19.94
C ALA A 54 -9.48 -2.94 -18.89
N LEU A 55 -8.96 -3.99 -18.26
CA LEU A 55 -9.62 -4.67 -17.16
C LEU A 55 -9.85 -3.73 -15.98
N TYR A 56 -8.85 -2.95 -15.59
CA TYR A 56 -9.02 -1.95 -14.54
C TYR A 56 -10.09 -0.94 -14.91
N ALA A 57 -10.14 -0.45 -16.15
CA ALA A 57 -11.09 0.57 -16.60
C ALA A 57 -12.57 0.13 -16.50
N ILE A 58 -12.85 -1.17 -16.70
CA ILE A 58 -14.21 -1.73 -16.64
C ILE A 58 -14.56 -2.35 -15.28
N THR A 59 -13.65 -2.30 -14.30
CA THR A 59 -13.85 -2.97 -13.01
C THR A 59 -14.70 -2.10 -12.09
N ASP A 60 -15.85 -2.62 -11.61
CA ASP A 60 -16.69 -1.89 -10.65
C ASP A 60 -16.07 -1.76 -9.26
N VAL A 61 -15.38 -2.81 -8.80
CA VAL A 61 -14.80 -2.90 -7.45
C VAL A 61 -13.46 -3.62 -7.54
N LEU A 62 -12.40 -2.96 -7.06
CA LEU A 62 -11.09 -3.60 -6.85
C LEU A 62 -10.92 -3.96 -5.38
N LEU A 63 -10.54 -5.20 -5.12
CA LEU A 63 -10.28 -5.73 -3.78
C LEU A 63 -8.79 -5.97 -3.56
N VAL A 64 -8.19 -5.18 -2.66
CA VAL A 64 -6.78 -5.30 -2.26
C VAL A 64 -6.71 -5.64 -0.78
N THR A 65 -6.65 -6.92 -0.46
CA THR A 65 -6.69 -7.44 0.93
C THR A 65 -5.36 -8.03 1.38
N SER A 66 -4.25 -7.36 1.05
CA SER A 66 -2.91 -7.79 1.46
C SER A 66 -2.81 -7.89 2.99
N LEU A 67 -2.30 -9.00 3.54
CA LEU A 67 -2.10 -9.14 4.99
C LEU A 67 -1.01 -8.20 5.51
N ARG A 68 -0.01 -7.92 4.67
CA ARG A 68 1.04 -6.93 4.90
C ARG A 68 1.67 -6.58 3.57
N ASP A 69 1.73 -5.30 3.25
CA ASP A 69 2.29 -4.82 1.97
C ASP A 69 2.98 -3.48 2.19
N GLY A 70 4.23 -3.36 1.73
CA GLY A 70 4.99 -2.13 1.87
C GLY A 70 4.35 -0.98 1.09
N MET A 71 3.93 -1.27 -0.15
CA MET A 71 3.15 -0.37 -0.99
C MET A 71 2.40 -1.20 -2.03
N ASN A 72 1.16 -0.83 -2.31
CA ASN A 72 0.37 -1.52 -3.31
C ASN A 72 0.14 -0.64 -4.55
N LEU A 73 0.96 -0.82 -5.58
CA LEU A 73 0.88 -0.02 -6.80
C LEU A 73 -0.35 -0.35 -7.65
N VAL A 74 -0.84 -1.59 -7.58
CA VAL A 74 -2.09 -2.02 -8.23
C VAL A 74 -3.27 -1.11 -7.83
N SER A 75 -3.30 -0.66 -6.57
CA SER A 75 -4.29 0.30 -6.09
C SER A 75 -4.23 1.63 -6.84
N SER A 76 -3.03 2.17 -7.06
CA SER A 76 -2.81 3.43 -7.80
C SER A 76 -3.07 3.27 -9.30
N GLU A 77 -2.66 2.15 -9.89
CA GLU A 77 -2.90 1.80 -11.30
C GLU A 77 -4.40 1.74 -11.60
N PHE A 78 -5.17 1.08 -10.72
CA PHE A 78 -6.62 1.03 -10.83
C PHE A 78 -7.26 2.42 -10.81
N ILE A 79 -6.93 3.23 -9.79
CA ILE A 79 -7.45 4.60 -9.70
C ILE A 79 -7.11 5.43 -10.94
N ALA A 80 -5.90 5.26 -11.50
CA ALA A 80 -5.47 5.96 -12.70
C ALA A 80 -6.27 5.55 -13.97
N CYS A 81 -6.69 4.27 -14.05
CA CYS A 81 -7.47 3.74 -15.18
C CYS A 81 -8.98 4.03 -15.05
N GLN A 82 -9.46 4.43 -13.88
CA GLN A 82 -10.88 4.59 -13.54
C GLN A 82 -11.50 5.95 -13.96
N ARG A 83 -11.24 6.41 -15.19
CA ARG A 83 -11.71 7.74 -15.65
C ARG A 83 -13.23 7.81 -15.86
N GLU A 84 -13.84 6.74 -16.34
CA GLU A 84 -15.25 6.72 -16.75
C GLU A 84 -16.15 6.02 -15.73
N GLU A 85 -15.79 4.83 -15.27
CA GLU A 85 -16.62 4.01 -14.35
C GLU A 85 -16.60 4.50 -12.89
N LYS A 86 -15.50 5.13 -12.45
CA LYS A 86 -15.27 5.54 -11.04
C LYS A 86 -15.53 4.40 -10.04
N GLY A 87 -15.02 3.21 -10.34
CA GLY A 87 -15.08 2.02 -9.51
C GLY A 87 -14.52 2.23 -8.10
N VAL A 88 -14.97 1.39 -7.17
CA VAL A 88 -14.64 1.51 -5.74
C VAL A 88 -13.42 0.67 -5.40
N LEU A 89 -12.47 1.28 -4.67
CA LEU A 89 -11.31 0.59 -4.13
C LEU A 89 -11.59 0.14 -2.70
N ILE A 90 -11.54 -1.17 -2.45
CA ILE A 90 -11.48 -1.76 -1.10
C ILE A 90 -10.02 -2.09 -0.82
N LEU A 91 -9.48 -1.57 0.27
CA LEU A 91 -8.04 -1.57 0.52
C LEU A 91 -7.73 -2.00 1.95
N SER A 92 -6.74 -2.88 2.09
CA SER A 92 -6.25 -3.28 3.41
C SER A 92 -5.61 -2.11 4.15
N GLU A 93 -5.94 -1.97 5.42
CA GLU A 93 -5.25 -1.05 6.35
C GLU A 93 -3.75 -1.40 6.54
N PHE A 94 -3.34 -2.63 6.23
CA PHE A 94 -1.96 -3.11 6.34
C PHE A 94 -1.15 -2.99 5.04
N ALA A 95 -1.73 -2.40 4.00
CA ALA A 95 -0.99 -1.98 2.82
C ALA A 95 -0.53 -0.52 2.99
N GLY A 96 0.71 -0.20 2.64
CA GLY A 96 1.20 1.18 2.69
C GLY A 96 0.35 2.16 1.87
N ALA A 97 -0.29 1.67 0.80
CA ALA A 97 -1.26 2.43 0.02
C ALA A 97 -2.47 2.91 0.85
N GLY A 98 -2.78 2.26 1.98
CA GLY A 98 -3.86 2.65 2.88
C GLY A 98 -3.65 4.05 3.48
N GLN A 99 -2.40 4.45 3.73
CA GLN A 99 -2.08 5.81 4.19
C GLN A 99 -2.28 6.85 3.09
N SER A 100 -2.02 6.47 1.84
CA SER A 100 -2.08 7.32 0.66
C SER A 100 -3.50 7.48 0.10
N LEU A 101 -4.23 6.38 -0.01
CA LEU A 101 -5.51 6.26 -0.73
C LEU A 101 -6.69 5.99 0.22
N GLY A 102 -6.45 5.90 1.52
CA GLY A 102 -7.48 5.58 2.51
C GLY A 102 -8.64 6.58 2.57
N ALA A 103 -8.40 7.84 2.21
CA ALA A 103 -9.44 8.87 2.22
C ALA A 103 -10.54 8.63 1.16
N GLY A 104 -10.20 8.03 0.03
CA GLY A 104 -11.14 7.66 -1.03
C GLY A 104 -11.43 6.16 -1.13
N ALA A 105 -10.71 5.29 -0.40
CA ALA A 105 -10.95 3.86 -0.37
C ALA A 105 -11.97 3.45 0.73
N LEU A 106 -12.42 2.20 0.69
CA LEU A 106 -12.99 1.51 1.84
C LEU A 106 -11.87 0.73 2.52
N LEU A 107 -11.36 1.24 3.64
CA LEU A 107 -10.32 0.56 4.41
C LEU A 107 -10.91 -0.64 5.15
N VAL A 108 -10.23 -1.77 5.08
CA VAL A 108 -10.65 -3.01 5.74
C VAL A 108 -9.50 -3.72 6.44
N ASN A 109 -9.82 -4.38 7.54
CA ASN A 109 -8.96 -5.39 8.13
C ASN A 109 -9.14 -6.75 7.40
N PRO A 110 -8.12 -7.26 6.67
CA PRO A 110 -8.24 -8.51 5.90
C PRO A 110 -8.41 -9.76 6.77
N TRP A 111 -8.10 -9.69 8.08
CA TRP A 111 -8.36 -10.77 9.03
C TRP A 111 -9.84 -10.85 9.45
N ASN A 112 -10.59 -9.76 9.25
CA ASN A 112 -12.00 -9.69 9.57
C ASN A 112 -12.85 -9.98 8.32
N ILE A 113 -13.15 -11.27 8.11
CA ILE A 113 -13.92 -11.74 6.94
C ILE A 113 -15.29 -11.04 6.82
N LYS A 114 -15.94 -10.73 7.95
CA LYS A 114 -17.25 -10.06 7.95
C LYS A 114 -17.13 -8.63 7.43
N GLU A 115 -16.10 -7.91 7.86
CA GLU A 115 -15.83 -6.54 7.41
C GLU A 115 -15.52 -6.49 5.93
N VAL A 116 -14.67 -7.39 5.43
CA VAL A 116 -14.39 -7.52 3.98
C VAL A 116 -15.68 -7.82 3.20
N SER A 117 -16.50 -8.74 3.68
CA SER A 117 -17.79 -9.06 3.04
C SER A 117 -18.76 -7.89 3.03
N THR A 118 -18.85 -7.14 4.14
CA THR A 118 -19.69 -5.94 4.24
C THR A 118 -19.20 -4.86 3.29
N ALA A 119 -17.88 -4.63 3.22
CA ALA A 119 -17.27 -3.65 2.32
C ALA A 119 -17.52 -3.99 0.84
N ILE A 120 -17.48 -5.27 0.46
CA ILE A 120 -17.87 -5.71 -0.89
C ILE A 120 -19.34 -5.35 -1.17
N GLY A 121 -20.23 -5.63 -0.22
CA GLY A 121 -21.64 -5.27 -0.33
C GLY A 121 -21.86 -3.76 -0.45
N GLU A 122 -21.17 -2.97 0.38
CA GLU A 122 -21.23 -1.51 0.33
C GLU A 122 -20.71 -0.96 -1.02
N ALA A 123 -19.56 -1.44 -1.48
CA ALA A 123 -18.94 -1.01 -2.73
C ALA A 123 -19.84 -1.26 -3.95
N LEU A 124 -20.46 -2.44 -4.02
CA LEU A 124 -21.37 -2.80 -5.11
C LEU A 124 -22.67 -1.98 -5.10
N ASN A 125 -23.15 -1.57 -3.92
CA ASN A 125 -24.37 -0.78 -3.76
C ASN A 125 -24.12 0.73 -3.62
N MET A 126 -22.88 1.19 -3.75
CA MET A 126 -22.51 2.58 -3.54
C MET A 126 -23.15 3.51 -4.59
N PRO A 127 -23.83 4.59 -4.20
CA PRO A 127 -24.41 5.54 -5.14
C PRO A 127 -23.35 6.18 -6.06
N PRO A 128 -23.66 6.47 -7.33
CA PRO A 128 -22.69 7.04 -8.28
C PRO A 128 -22.02 8.33 -7.81
N GLN A 129 -22.76 9.19 -7.09
CA GLN A 129 -22.24 10.45 -6.54
C GLN A 129 -21.15 10.21 -5.50
N GLU A 130 -21.32 9.19 -4.65
CA GLU A 130 -20.33 8.84 -3.63
C GLU A 130 -19.11 8.17 -4.25
N LYS A 131 -19.32 7.31 -5.26
CA LYS A 131 -18.25 6.72 -6.07
C LYS A 131 -17.37 7.81 -6.70
N GLU A 132 -18.00 8.80 -7.35
CA GLU A 132 -17.29 9.92 -7.98
C GLU A 132 -16.52 10.77 -6.96
N ARG A 133 -17.13 11.07 -5.80
CA ARG A 133 -16.47 11.83 -4.73
C ARG A 133 -15.22 11.12 -4.22
N LYS A 134 -15.33 9.82 -3.92
CA LYS A 134 -14.23 8.96 -3.45
C LYS A 134 -13.13 8.83 -4.50
N HIS A 135 -13.50 8.56 -5.75
CA HIS A 135 -12.56 8.47 -6.88
C HIS A 135 -11.79 9.77 -7.06
N LYS A 136 -12.47 10.93 -7.04
CA LYS A 136 -11.84 12.23 -7.22
C LYS A 136 -10.76 12.49 -6.17
N ILE A 137 -10.98 12.13 -4.91
CA ILE A 137 -9.99 12.27 -3.83
C ILE A 137 -8.73 11.45 -4.16
N ASN A 138 -8.90 10.17 -4.45
CA ASN A 138 -7.78 9.27 -4.72
C ASN A 138 -7.07 9.61 -6.04
N PHE A 139 -7.81 9.99 -7.08
CA PHE A 139 -7.25 10.37 -8.37
C PHE A 139 -6.37 11.61 -8.27
N GLN A 140 -6.77 12.61 -7.47
CA GLN A 140 -5.93 13.78 -7.21
C GLN A 140 -4.63 13.39 -6.51
N TYR A 141 -4.70 12.48 -5.52
CA TYR A 141 -3.50 11.98 -4.84
C TYR A 141 -2.55 11.27 -5.81
N VAL A 142 -3.06 10.31 -6.59
CA VAL A 142 -2.26 9.54 -7.57
C VAL A 142 -1.64 10.46 -8.62
N LYS A 143 -2.35 11.51 -9.05
CA LYS A 143 -1.85 12.48 -10.02
C LYS A 143 -0.71 13.34 -9.47
N SER A 144 -0.76 13.73 -8.20
CA SER A 144 0.26 14.61 -7.59
C SER A 144 1.48 13.85 -7.06
N HIS A 145 1.32 12.60 -6.65
CA HIS A 145 2.40 11.78 -6.07
C HIS A 145 2.92 10.76 -7.07
N SER A 146 3.57 11.25 -8.12
CA SER A 146 4.18 10.40 -9.15
C SER A 146 5.46 9.73 -8.67
N THR A 147 5.87 8.66 -9.35
CA THR A 147 7.17 7.99 -9.10
C THR A 147 8.34 8.94 -9.31
N GLN A 148 8.24 9.87 -10.26
CA GLN A 148 9.28 10.89 -10.50
C GLN A 148 9.40 11.82 -9.28
N GLN A 149 8.28 12.31 -8.76
CA GLN A 149 8.27 13.16 -7.57
C GLN A 149 8.89 12.44 -6.37
N TRP A 150 8.55 11.17 -6.16
CA TRP A 150 9.15 10.36 -5.10
C TRP A 150 10.67 10.23 -5.25
N ALA A 151 11.17 9.99 -6.47
CA ALA A 151 12.59 9.87 -6.74
C ALA A 151 13.32 11.21 -6.49
N ASP A 152 12.72 12.32 -6.93
CA ASP A 152 13.27 13.66 -6.73
C ASP A 152 13.32 14.01 -5.23
N ASP A 153 12.25 13.76 -4.49
CA ASP A 153 12.20 13.99 -3.04
C ASP A 153 13.24 13.16 -2.29
N PHE A 154 13.40 11.89 -2.67
CA PHE A 154 14.40 11.01 -2.08
C PHE A 154 15.83 11.52 -2.34
N MET A 155 16.14 11.87 -3.59
CA MET A 155 17.47 12.37 -3.97
C MET A 155 17.77 13.73 -3.35
N ASN A 156 16.79 14.64 -3.30
CA ASN A 156 16.93 15.93 -2.63
C ASN A 156 17.24 15.74 -1.15
N LYS A 157 16.54 14.82 -0.47
CA LYS A 157 16.80 14.56 0.94
C LYS A 157 18.17 13.92 1.18
N LEU A 158 18.60 13.01 0.30
CA LEU A 158 19.93 12.42 0.35
C LEU A 158 21.01 13.49 0.21
N ASN A 159 20.90 14.37 -0.80
CA ASN A 159 21.85 15.44 -1.07
C ASN A 159 21.91 16.46 0.09
N GLU A 160 20.75 16.80 0.68
CA GLU A 160 20.68 17.66 1.86
C GLU A 160 21.48 17.06 3.03
N ILE A 161 21.31 15.76 3.30
CA ILE A 161 22.04 15.07 4.37
C ILE A 161 23.54 15.01 4.07
N THR A 162 23.95 14.71 2.83
CA THR A 162 25.36 14.67 2.45
C THR A 162 26.01 16.06 2.58
N THR A 163 25.34 17.11 2.10
CA THR A 163 25.82 18.50 2.24
C THR A 163 25.94 18.89 3.72
N ASN A 164 24.94 18.55 4.54
CA ASN A 164 24.97 18.81 5.97
C ASN A 164 26.03 17.99 6.70
N ALA A 165 26.33 16.77 6.25
CA ALA A 165 27.41 15.95 6.79
C ALA A 165 28.77 16.56 6.43
N GLU A 166 28.98 17.03 5.21
CA GLU A 166 30.21 17.74 4.81
C GLU A 166 30.42 19.04 5.62
N LEU A 167 29.36 19.81 5.86
CA LEU A 167 29.38 20.98 6.73
C LEU A 167 29.53 20.61 8.23
N GLY A 168 29.03 19.45 8.64
CA GLY A 168 29.03 18.93 10.01
C GLY A 168 30.31 18.21 10.43
N ILE A 169 31.10 17.69 9.49
CA ILE A 169 32.44 17.12 9.76
C ILE A 169 33.40 18.19 10.33
N SER A 170 33.11 19.48 10.14
CA SER A 170 33.87 20.57 10.78
C SER A 170 33.56 20.77 12.27
N LYS A 171 32.52 20.14 12.83
CA LYS A 171 32.23 20.14 14.26
C LYS A 171 32.49 18.75 14.82
N VAL A 172 33.76 18.39 14.92
CA VAL A 172 34.18 17.52 16.03
C VAL A 172 33.54 18.13 17.28
N PRO A 173 32.75 17.40 18.08
CA PRO A 173 32.24 17.91 19.34
C PRO A 173 33.42 18.54 20.06
N HIS A 174 33.31 19.82 20.45
CA HIS A 174 34.39 20.46 21.19
C HIS A 174 34.77 19.53 22.35
N GLU A 175 36.05 19.19 22.47
CA GLU A 175 36.53 18.38 23.58
C GLU A 175 35.97 18.98 24.86
N LEU A 176 35.31 18.13 25.66
CA LEU A 176 34.75 18.57 26.92
C LEU A 176 35.90 19.18 27.72
N PRO A 177 35.83 20.45 28.16
CA PRO A 177 36.93 21.07 28.90
C PRO A 177 36.94 20.46 30.31
N GLU A 178 37.54 19.28 30.44
CA GLU A 178 37.44 18.42 31.63
C GLU A 178 37.85 19.17 32.90
N GLN A 179 38.92 19.97 32.83
CA GLN A 179 39.40 20.72 33.98
C GLN A 179 38.41 21.78 34.45
N ASP A 180 37.76 22.48 33.53
CA ASP A 180 36.76 23.51 33.87
C ASP A 180 35.48 22.87 34.43
N VAL A 181 35.05 21.75 33.84
CA VAL A 181 33.88 20.99 34.32
C VAL A 181 34.14 20.43 35.72
N ILE A 182 35.31 19.84 35.97
CA ILE A 182 35.71 19.31 37.28
C ILE A 182 35.82 20.44 38.31
N GLN A 183 36.40 21.58 37.93
CA GLN A 183 36.54 22.72 38.82
C GLN A 183 35.20 23.37 39.16
N GLN A 184 34.27 23.47 38.21
CA GLN A 184 32.94 24.00 38.46
C GLN A 184 32.08 23.03 39.28
N TYR A 185 32.17 21.72 39.03
CA TYR A 185 31.48 20.70 39.80
C TYR A 185 31.92 20.70 41.27
N SER A 186 33.24 20.72 41.53
CA SER A 186 33.79 20.75 42.89
C SER A 186 33.45 22.00 43.68
N LYS A 187 33.10 23.11 43.01
CA LYS A 187 32.65 24.36 43.64
C LYS A 187 31.12 24.47 43.79
N SER A 188 30.36 23.53 43.21
CA SER A 188 28.89 23.56 43.25
C SER A 188 28.35 22.85 44.49
N ASN A 189 27.35 23.44 45.14
CA ASN A 189 26.65 22.81 46.26
C ASN A 189 25.61 21.76 45.83
N ASN A 190 25.23 21.71 44.54
CA ASN A 190 24.32 20.73 43.97
C ASN A 190 24.87 20.28 42.62
N GLY A 191 25.77 19.30 42.63
CA GLY A 191 26.40 18.78 41.43
C GLY A 191 25.49 17.82 40.65
N LEU A 192 25.13 18.18 39.43
CA LEU A 192 24.47 17.29 38.46
C LEU A 192 25.18 17.43 37.12
N ILE A 193 25.63 16.31 36.54
CA ILE A 193 26.20 16.25 35.19
C ILE A 193 25.17 15.53 34.31
N ILE A 194 24.76 16.16 33.21
CA ILE A 194 23.92 15.54 32.18
C ILE A 194 24.78 15.40 30.94
N LEU A 195 24.96 14.16 30.49
CA LEU A 195 25.73 13.75 29.32
C LEU A 195 24.81 13.57 28.11
#